data_AF-A0A843TTU0-F1
#
_entry.id   AF-A0A843TTU0-F1
#
_cell.length_a   1.000
_cell.length_b   1.000
_cell.length_c   1.000
_cell.angle_alpha   90.00
_cell.angle_beta   90.00
_cell.angle_gamma   90.00
#
_symmetry.space_group_name_H-M   'P 1'
#
loop_
_entity.id
_entity.type
_entity.pdbx_description
1 polymer ?
#
loop_
_entity_poly.entity_id
_entity_poly.type
_entity_poly.pdbx_seq_one_letter_code
_entity_poly.pdbx_strand_id
1 'polypeptide(L)'
;MVRTRQRRSTPIAGDSSRAPAEQRSKHRADRNPELNVPPDLNLLRVRGVFKKIMQPRFVDFPSLEDMFDGLKPLFQKQGWIPFLREQKTYSPKAVTEFFNNMGMSDQQAYYTTVKGITFQLTPNLFSRALQIPNRGVHILATHLNPSEYHTVITQQPYDSTKKIAKLNANTFPPLHRMIHHIITTVIAPKDGSRELVTELQKNLLYYLLLGEQINLPMLMFGLIKKCYSNPKRSMPYACPITSIISYAGIPLTAGQEAEEEQEAEEEQEAEEEEEDSEEEQPQEHMDMSGGDEDVPHLPIHPDFQHASQVPIVEDLKQFLADQLLQFKQHVDTRLNAIEDSHGQLQRHLDSIETGMTRLHDDFQQIKNFYNPPDPQAQNFTISSFGAQGACRPTTTGEDNP
;
A
#
# COMPACT_ATOMS: atom_id res chain seq x y z
N MET A 1 5.61 -106.51 0.85
CA MET A 1 5.97 -106.82 2.25
C MET A 1 6.84 -105.68 2.78
N VAL A 2 6.52 -105.16 3.98
CA VAL A 2 7.51 -104.64 4.96
C VAL A 2 8.14 -103.28 4.56
N ARG A 3 8.09 -102.18 5.33
CA ARG A 3 7.84 -101.92 6.76
C ARG A 3 7.79 -100.38 6.98
N THR A 4 6.89 -99.93 7.88
CA THR A 4 7.09 -98.97 9.02
C THR A 4 8.11 -97.82 8.93
N ARG A 5 8.00 -96.65 9.58
CA ARG A 5 7.14 -95.99 10.59
C ARG A 5 7.76 -94.56 10.69
N GLN A 6 7.05 -93.45 10.65
CA GLN A 6 6.20 -92.85 11.70
C GLN A 6 6.98 -92.24 12.89
N ARG A 7 6.74 -90.93 13.12
CA ARG A 7 6.57 -90.13 14.38
C ARG A 7 7.18 -88.73 14.15
N ARG A 8 6.45 -87.60 14.01
CA ARG A 8 5.42 -86.95 14.85
C ARG A 8 5.68 -87.06 16.36
N SER A 9 6.08 -85.93 16.96
CA SER A 9 5.53 -85.39 18.21
C SER A 9 6.19 -84.04 18.58
N THR A 10 5.41 -82.96 18.50
CA THR A 10 5.50 -81.76 19.37
C THR A 10 5.16 -82.20 20.82
N PRO A 11 5.55 -81.47 21.91
CA PRO A 11 4.72 -80.36 22.42
C PRO A 11 5.38 -79.26 23.33
N ILE A 12 4.81 -78.06 23.26
CA ILE A 12 4.30 -77.17 24.35
C ILE A 12 5.26 -76.68 25.48
N ALA A 13 5.45 -75.35 25.62
CA ALA A 13 4.91 -74.53 26.73
C ALA A 13 5.52 -73.10 26.84
N GLY A 14 4.66 -72.08 27.00
CA GLY A 14 4.96 -70.72 27.56
C GLY A 14 5.77 -69.79 26.63
N ASP A 15 5.59 -68.47 26.56
CA ASP A 15 4.94 -67.53 27.47
C ASP A 15 4.60 -66.21 26.71
N SER A 16 3.86 -65.36 27.41
CA SER A 16 3.17 -64.12 27.10
C SER A 16 3.91 -63.01 26.32
N SER A 17 3.14 -62.27 25.51
CA SER A 17 3.10 -60.79 25.46
C SER A 17 4.33 -59.97 24.98
N ARG A 18 4.16 -59.41 23.76
CA ARG A 18 4.30 -57.97 23.40
C ARG A 18 5.69 -57.43 22.98
N ALA A 19 5.69 -56.83 21.78
CA ALA A 19 6.77 -56.14 21.04
C ALA A 19 7.24 -54.83 21.76
N PRO A 20 8.24 -54.01 21.28
CA PRO A 20 8.33 -53.50 19.89
C PRO A 20 9.72 -53.15 19.31
N ALA A 21 9.65 -52.65 18.08
CA ALA A 21 10.67 -52.42 17.06
C ALA A 21 11.54 -51.15 17.19
N GLU A 22 12.77 -51.26 16.73
CA GLU A 22 13.79 -50.22 16.46
C GLU A 22 14.74 -50.82 15.39
N GLN A 23 15.29 -50.18 14.36
CA GLN A 23 15.47 -48.79 13.94
C GLN A 23 15.62 -48.83 12.40
N ARG A 24 14.92 -47.97 11.66
CA ARG A 24 15.28 -47.64 10.27
C ARG A 24 14.94 -46.19 9.99
N SER A 25 15.91 -45.30 10.17
CA SER A 25 15.80 -43.90 9.77
C SER A 25 17.18 -43.30 9.59
N LYS A 26 17.46 -42.79 8.38
CA LYS A 26 18.26 -41.59 8.10
C LYS A 26 18.40 -41.40 6.58
N HIS A 27 17.38 -40.79 6.00
CA HIS A 27 17.49 -39.82 4.89
C HIS A 27 16.07 -39.33 4.58
N ARG A 28 15.60 -38.34 5.35
CA ARG A 28 14.39 -37.59 5.02
C ARG A 28 14.72 -36.10 5.19
N ALA A 29 14.81 -35.44 4.05
CA ALA A 29 14.59 -34.03 3.74
C ALA A 29 14.72 -33.02 4.90
N ASP A 30 15.56 -32.02 4.66
CA ASP A 30 15.36 -30.66 5.16
C ASP A 30 13.86 -30.30 5.08
N ARG A 31 13.19 -30.27 6.22
CA ARG A 31 11.79 -29.84 6.34
C ARG A 31 11.75 -28.43 6.88
N ASN A 32 10.99 -27.60 6.21
CA ASN A 32 10.69 -26.23 6.60
C ASN A 32 10.06 -26.22 8.02
N PRO A 33 10.70 -25.56 9.02
CA PRO A 33 10.22 -25.59 10.40
C PRO A 33 8.87 -24.89 10.61
N GLU A 34 8.40 -24.09 9.65
CA GLU A 34 7.11 -23.37 9.71
C GLU A 34 5.87 -24.26 9.43
N LEU A 35 6.06 -25.51 9.03
CA LEU A 35 4.97 -26.45 8.72
C LEU A 35 4.67 -27.45 9.85
N ASN A 36 5.35 -27.34 11.00
CA ASN A 36 5.18 -28.28 12.11
C ASN A 36 4.01 -27.82 13.01
N VAL A 37 2.78 -28.20 12.66
CA VAL A 37 1.60 -27.89 13.46
C VAL A 37 1.49 -28.85 14.64
N PRO A 38 1.32 -28.37 15.89
CA PRO A 38 1.10 -29.24 17.03
C PRO A 38 -0.20 -30.06 16.87
N PRO A 39 -0.24 -31.33 17.35
CA PRO A 39 -1.36 -32.24 17.08
C PRO A 39 -2.73 -31.82 17.64
N ASP A 40 -2.77 -30.95 18.65
CA ASP A 40 -4.00 -30.61 19.39
C ASP A 40 -4.20 -29.09 19.52
N LEU A 41 -4.38 -28.37 18.40
CA LEU A 41 -4.74 -26.95 18.48
C LEU A 41 -6.23 -26.76 18.69
N ASN A 42 -6.60 -26.26 19.86
CA ASN A 42 -7.89 -25.62 20.07
C ASN A 42 -7.90 -24.29 19.28
N LEU A 43 -8.48 -24.32 18.08
CA LEU A 43 -8.64 -23.13 17.26
C LEU A 43 -10.00 -22.51 17.54
N LEU A 44 -10.00 -21.28 18.03
CA LEU A 44 -11.18 -20.42 17.97
C LEU A 44 -11.45 -20.15 16.49
N ARG A 45 -12.59 -20.63 15.97
CA ARG A 45 -13.05 -20.38 14.61
C ARG A 45 -14.27 -19.47 14.65
N VAL A 46 -14.26 -18.41 13.84
CA VAL A 46 -15.45 -17.58 13.66
C VAL A 46 -16.35 -18.27 12.65
N ARG A 47 -17.58 -18.60 13.05
CA ARG A 47 -18.61 -19.09 12.13
C ARG A 47 -19.30 -17.90 11.48
N GLY A 48 -19.21 -17.81 10.16
CA GLY A 48 -19.90 -16.81 9.35
C GLY A 48 -19.77 -17.16 7.87
N VAL A 49 -20.76 -16.77 7.07
CA VAL A 49 -20.70 -16.91 5.61
C VAL A 49 -19.93 -15.72 5.08
N PHE A 50 -18.78 -15.97 4.42
CA PHE A 50 -18.04 -14.91 3.74
C PHE A 50 -18.81 -14.45 2.51
N LYS A 51 -18.84 -13.12 2.29
CA LYS A 51 -19.67 -12.50 1.24
C LYS A 51 -19.35 -12.99 -0.17
N LYS A 52 -18.10 -12.81 -0.61
CA LYS A 52 -17.58 -13.19 -1.93
C LYS A 52 -16.05 -13.12 -1.98
N ILE A 53 -15.46 -13.81 -2.95
CA ILE A 53 -14.04 -13.64 -3.29
C ILE A 53 -13.89 -12.34 -4.09
N MET A 54 -12.87 -11.54 -3.76
CA MET A 54 -12.56 -10.35 -4.55
C MET A 54 -11.86 -10.75 -5.85
N GLN A 55 -12.39 -10.27 -6.97
CA GLN A 55 -11.80 -10.43 -8.30
C GLN A 55 -10.32 -10.01 -8.29
N PRO A 56 -9.37 -10.91 -8.64
CA PRO A 56 -7.95 -10.58 -8.71
C PRO A 56 -7.65 -9.49 -9.72
N ARG A 57 -6.68 -8.64 -9.41
CA ARG A 57 -6.22 -7.56 -10.29
C ARG A 57 -4.70 -7.56 -10.31
N PHE A 58 -4.13 -7.18 -11.45
CA PHE A 58 -2.69 -7.14 -11.68
C PHE A 58 -2.29 -5.80 -12.28
N VAL A 59 -1.00 -5.48 -12.18
CA VAL A 59 -0.45 -4.26 -12.74
C VAL A 59 0.33 -4.60 -14.00
N ASP A 60 -0.15 -4.09 -15.13
CA ASP A 60 0.57 -4.15 -16.39
C ASP A 60 1.58 -3.00 -16.47
N PHE A 61 2.78 -3.25 -15.95
CA PHE A 61 3.84 -2.24 -15.92
C PHE A 61 4.26 -1.72 -17.29
N PRO A 62 4.46 -2.56 -18.34
CA PRO A 62 4.77 -2.09 -19.68
C PRO A 62 3.82 -0.99 -20.19
N SER A 63 2.51 -1.22 -20.12
CA SER A 63 1.51 -0.24 -20.57
C SER A 63 1.46 1.03 -19.71
N LEU A 64 1.82 0.93 -18.44
CA LEU A 64 1.81 2.07 -17.51
C LEU A 64 3.10 2.88 -17.53
N GLU A 65 4.24 2.28 -17.89
CA GLU A 65 5.53 2.98 -17.99
C GLU A 65 5.47 4.11 -19.01
N ASP A 66 4.79 3.90 -20.15
CA ASP A 66 4.65 4.91 -21.21
C ASP A 66 3.82 6.14 -20.77
N MET A 67 2.94 5.98 -19.78
CA MET A 67 2.07 7.05 -19.28
C MET A 67 2.55 7.68 -17.97
N PHE A 68 3.30 6.94 -17.16
CA PHE A 68 3.67 7.31 -15.79
C PHE A 68 5.13 7.01 -15.50
N ASP A 69 6.01 7.93 -15.92
CA ASP A 69 7.42 7.90 -15.59
C ASP A 69 7.64 7.76 -14.07
N GLY A 70 8.48 6.80 -13.67
CA GLY A 70 8.83 6.57 -12.26
C GLY A 70 7.90 5.63 -11.47
N LEU A 71 6.78 5.19 -12.04
CA LEU A 71 5.84 4.28 -11.36
C LEU A 71 6.49 2.92 -11.03
N LYS A 72 7.07 2.25 -12.02
CA LYS A 72 7.73 0.95 -11.82
C LYS A 72 8.95 1.03 -10.90
N PRO A 73 9.87 2.01 -11.04
CA PRO A 73 10.97 2.20 -10.07
C PRO A 73 10.48 2.31 -8.63
N LEU A 74 9.36 3.00 -8.38
CA LEU A 74 8.78 3.12 -7.05
C LEU A 74 8.42 1.74 -6.46
N PHE A 75 7.74 0.88 -7.21
CA PHE A 75 7.38 -0.47 -6.76
C PHE A 75 8.55 -1.46 -6.78
N GLN A 76 9.54 -1.23 -7.63
CA GLN A 76 10.79 -2.01 -7.65
C GLN A 76 11.62 -1.76 -6.40
N LYS A 77 11.69 -0.52 -5.92
CA LYS A 77 12.33 -0.17 -4.64
C LYS A 77 11.69 -0.92 -3.46
N GLN A 78 10.39 -1.18 -3.52
CA GLN A 78 9.66 -1.95 -2.51
C GLN A 78 9.92 -3.46 -2.61
N GLY A 79 10.42 -3.95 -3.76
CA GLY A 79 10.52 -5.38 -4.05
C GLY A 79 9.16 -6.02 -4.33
N TRP A 80 8.17 -5.26 -4.81
CA TRP A 80 6.80 -5.74 -5.01
C TRP A 80 6.50 -6.18 -6.44
N ILE A 81 7.44 -6.00 -7.38
CA ILE A 81 7.25 -6.35 -8.79
C ILE A 81 6.80 -7.81 -9.00
N PRO A 82 7.38 -8.83 -8.33
CA PRO A 82 6.92 -10.22 -8.47
C PRO A 82 5.47 -10.42 -8.03
N PHE A 83 5.04 -9.69 -7.01
CA PHE A 83 3.68 -9.76 -6.46
C PHE A 83 2.66 -9.01 -7.32
N LEU A 84 3.02 -7.83 -7.84
CA LEU A 84 2.14 -6.97 -8.62
C LEU A 84 1.94 -7.44 -10.07
N ARG A 85 2.87 -8.26 -10.58
CA ARG A 85 2.76 -8.90 -11.90
C ARG A 85 1.72 -10.02 -11.87
N GLU A 86 1.21 -10.33 -13.05
CA GLU A 86 0.17 -11.31 -13.34
C GLU A 86 0.28 -12.63 -12.56
N GLN A 87 -0.74 -12.94 -11.74
CA GLN A 87 -0.93 -14.23 -11.08
C GLN A 87 -2.19 -14.89 -11.65
N LYS A 88 -2.05 -15.61 -12.76
CA LYS A 88 -3.17 -15.98 -13.65
C LYS A 88 -4.24 -16.89 -13.04
N THR A 89 -3.93 -17.65 -12.00
CA THR A 89 -4.83 -18.74 -11.57
C THR A 89 -5.00 -18.76 -10.05
N TYR A 90 -6.26 -18.84 -9.60
CA TYR A 90 -6.61 -19.17 -8.22
C TYR A 90 -7.66 -20.29 -8.21
N SER A 91 -7.76 -21.02 -7.11
CA SER A 91 -8.82 -22.00 -6.88
C SER A 91 -9.85 -21.40 -5.92
N PRO A 92 -11.07 -21.05 -6.38
CA PRO A 92 -12.12 -20.49 -5.53
C PRO A 92 -12.42 -21.36 -4.31
N LYS A 93 -12.56 -22.68 -4.51
CA LYS A 93 -12.79 -23.66 -3.44
C LYS A 93 -11.69 -23.64 -2.39
N ALA A 94 -10.42 -23.62 -2.80
CA ALA A 94 -9.29 -23.60 -1.87
C ALA A 94 -9.18 -22.28 -1.09
N VAL A 95 -9.48 -21.15 -1.74
CA VAL A 95 -9.51 -19.83 -1.09
C VAL A 95 -10.64 -19.74 -0.08
N THR A 96 -11.83 -20.21 -0.45
CA THR A 96 -12.99 -20.26 0.46
C THR A 96 -12.73 -21.18 1.65
N GLU A 97 -12.15 -22.36 1.42
CA GLU A 97 -11.76 -23.28 2.49
C GLU A 97 -10.72 -22.64 3.43
N PHE A 98 -9.74 -21.92 2.88
CA PHE A 98 -8.72 -21.20 3.63
C PHE A 98 -9.32 -20.20 4.63
N PHE A 99 -10.30 -19.39 4.21
CA PHE A 99 -10.92 -18.41 5.10
C PHE A 99 -11.90 -19.05 6.09
N ASN A 100 -12.68 -20.04 5.66
CA ASN A 100 -13.65 -20.75 6.50
C ASN A 100 -13.00 -21.54 7.64
N ASN A 101 -11.82 -22.13 7.37
CA ASN A 101 -11.08 -22.92 8.35
C ASN A 101 -10.06 -22.11 9.13
N MET A 102 -9.96 -20.80 8.88
CA MET A 102 -9.06 -19.93 9.64
C MET A 102 -9.48 -19.89 11.10
N GLY A 103 -8.51 -20.04 11.99
CA GLY A 103 -8.73 -19.99 13.42
C GLY A 103 -7.56 -19.41 14.18
N MET A 104 -7.84 -18.94 15.38
CA MET A 104 -6.85 -18.37 16.29
C MET A 104 -6.58 -19.34 17.44
N SER A 105 -5.30 -19.60 17.70
CA SER A 105 -4.83 -20.33 18.87
C SER A 105 -4.80 -19.42 20.11
N ASP A 106 -4.75 -20.03 21.30
CA ASP A 106 -4.60 -19.34 22.59
C ASP A 106 -3.42 -18.37 22.65
N GLN A 107 -2.35 -18.62 21.88
CA GLN A 107 -1.18 -17.73 21.79
C GLN A 107 -1.32 -16.59 20.76
N GLN A 108 -2.54 -16.29 20.30
CA GLN A 108 -2.84 -15.31 19.24
C GLN A 108 -2.18 -15.62 17.88
N ALA A 109 -1.74 -16.86 17.68
CA ALA A 109 -1.26 -17.35 16.40
C ALA A 109 -2.44 -17.79 15.52
N TYR A 110 -2.38 -17.47 14.24
CA TYR A 110 -3.43 -17.82 13.28
C TYR A 110 -3.04 -19.06 12.48
N TYR A 111 -3.99 -19.95 12.28
CA TYR A 111 -3.85 -21.18 11.52
C TYR A 111 -5.00 -21.31 10.55
N THR A 112 -4.80 -22.09 9.51
CA THR A 112 -5.88 -22.51 8.61
C THR A 112 -5.65 -23.94 8.16
N THR A 113 -6.72 -24.62 7.79
CA THR A 113 -6.72 -25.99 7.28
C THR A 113 -7.30 -25.99 5.87
N VAL A 114 -6.54 -26.50 4.90
CA VAL A 114 -6.99 -26.63 3.51
C VAL A 114 -6.67 -28.04 3.04
N LYS A 115 -7.65 -28.76 2.47
CA LYS A 115 -7.54 -30.19 2.09
C LYS A 115 -6.96 -31.07 3.21
N GLY A 116 -7.33 -30.79 4.46
CA GLY A 116 -6.88 -31.53 5.65
C GLY A 116 -5.46 -31.22 6.13
N ILE A 117 -4.73 -30.31 5.47
CA ILE A 117 -3.41 -29.87 5.90
C ILE A 117 -3.56 -28.54 6.64
N THR A 118 -3.17 -28.53 7.92
CA THR A 118 -3.13 -27.31 8.74
C THR A 118 -1.74 -26.68 8.67
N PHE A 119 -1.67 -25.36 8.59
CA PHE A 119 -0.42 -24.61 8.66
C PHE A 119 -0.60 -23.26 9.36
N GLN A 120 0.49 -22.71 9.90
CA GLN A 120 0.48 -21.43 10.60
C GLN A 120 0.59 -20.26 9.61
N LEU A 121 -0.23 -19.23 9.78
CA LEU A 121 -0.17 -17.99 9.02
C LEU A 121 0.80 -17.03 9.70
N THR A 122 1.94 -16.77 9.06
CA THR A 122 2.93 -15.79 9.51
C THR A 122 3.36 -14.87 8.37
N PRO A 123 3.74 -13.61 8.64
CA PRO A 123 4.29 -12.73 7.61
C PRO A 123 5.53 -13.32 6.89
N ASN A 124 6.31 -14.16 7.56
CA ASN A 124 7.42 -14.88 6.93
C ASN A 124 6.95 -15.90 5.88
N LEU A 125 5.87 -16.64 6.15
CA LEU A 125 5.27 -17.54 5.17
C LEU A 125 4.88 -16.79 3.90
N PHE A 126 4.26 -15.62 4.04
CA PHE A 126 3.81 -14.78 2.93
C PHE A 126 5.00 -14.26 2.13
N SER A 127 6.04 -13.80 2.82
CA SER A 127 7.29 -13.34 2.22
C SER A 127 7.96 -14.41 1.37
N ARG A 128 8.06 -15.64 1.89
CA ARG A 128 8.68 -16.77 1.17
C ARG A 128 7.83 -17.25 0.01
N ALA A 129 6.53 -17.41 0.21
CA ALA A 129 5.62 -17.89 -0.82
C ALA A 129 5.48 -16.90 -1.99
N LEU A 130 5.43 -15.59 -1.71
CA LEU A 130 5.19 -14.54 -2.71
C LEU A 130 6.48 -13.85 -3.18
N GLN A 131 7.64 -14.24 -2.63
CA GLN A 131 8.95 -13.65 -2.93
C GLN A 131 8.99 -12.12 -2.72
N ILE A 132 8.36 -11.66 -1.64
CA ILE A 132 8.31 -10.23 -1.25
C ILE A 132 9.07 -9.98 0.06
N PRO A 133 9.68 -8.80 0.26
CA PRO A 133 10.42 -8.52 1.50
C PRO A 133 9.52 -8.44 2.74
N ASN A 134 9.89 -9.12 3.83
CA ASN A 134 9.28 -8.94 5.16
C ASN A 134 10.06 -7.90 5.99
N ARG A 135 10.13 -6.65 5.51
CA ARG A 135 10.81 -5.54 6.19
C ARG A 135 10.13 -4.22 5.87
N GLY A 136 10.40 -3.19 6.66
CA GLY A 136 9.84 -1.84 6.48
C GLY A 136 8.73 -1.52 7.48
N VAL A 137 8.01 -0.42 7.20
CA VAL A 137 7.02 0.17 8.11
C VAL A 137 5.76 -0.70 8.24
N HIS A 138 5.26 -0.82 9.47
CA HIS A 138 4.03 -1.54 9.81
C HIS A 138 2.80 -0.63 9.73
N ILE A 139 2.33 -0.39 8.50
CA ILE A 139 1.34 0.67 8.20
C ILE A 139 0.01 0.55 8.96
N LEU A 140 -0.44 -0.65 9.29
CA LEU A 140 -1.74 -0.86 9.95
C LEU A 140 -1.81 -0.24 11.35
N ALA A 141 -0.67 -0.04 12.00
CA ALA A 141 -0.56 0.60 13.32
C ALA A 141 -0.17 2.09 13.22
N THR A 142 0.00 2.62 12.01
CA THR A 142 0.44 3.99 11.80
C THR A 142 -0.73 4.96 11.77
N HIS A 143 -0.56 6.10 12.44
CA HIS A 143 -1.49 7.22 12.39
C HIS A 143 -0.73 8.44 11.92
N LEU A 144 -1.11 9.00 10.78
CA LEU A 144 -0.50 10.20 10.22
C LEU A 144 -1.34 11.42 10.58
N ASN A 145 -0.66 12.52 10.90
CA ASN A 145 -1.35 13.79 11.08
C ASN A 145 -1.74 14.36 9.71
N PRO A 146 -2.89 15.07 9.59
CA PRO A 146 -3.29 15.71 8.34
C PRO A 146 -2.24 16.62 7.72
N SER A 147 -1.48 17.35 8.54
CA SER A 147 -0.39 18.20 8.08
C SER A 147 0.77 17.44 7.43
N GLU A 148 0.98 16.18 7.80
CA GLU A 148 2.06 15.34 7.27
C GLU A 148 1.70 14.84 5.87
N TYR A 149 0.52 14.23 5.72
CA TYR A 149 0.17 13.57 4.47
C TYR A 149 -0.44 14.49 3.42
N HIS A 150 -1.14 15.58 3.82
CA HIS A 150 -1.97 16.34 2.88
C HIS A 150 -1.11 16.90 1.74
N THR A 151 -0.08 17.68 2.07
CA THR A 151 0.79 18.30 1.07
C THR A 151 1.51 17.28 0.20
N VAL A 152 1.95 16.16 0.77
CA VAL A 152 2.65 15.11 0.02
C VAL A 152 1.70 14.40 -0.96
N ILE A 153 0.47 14.09 -0.53
CA ILE A 153 -0.49 13.33 -1.33
C ILE A 153 -1.20 14.22 -2.37
N THR A 154 -1.64 15.42 -1.98
CA THR A 154 -2.42 16.29 -2.87
C THR A 154 -1.56 17.24 -3.69
N GLN A 155 -0.29 17.44 -3.30
CA GLN A 155 0.58 18.51 -3.81
C GLN A 155 0.00 19.92 -3.60
N GLN A 156 -0.94 20.07 -2.65
CA GLN A 156 -1.55 21.34 -2.27
C GLN A 156 -1.17 21.71 -0.84
N PRO A 157 -1.02 23.01 -0.51
CA PRO A 157 -0.68 23.43 0.83
C PRO A 157 -1.78 23.00 1.82
N TYR A 158 -1.36 22.43 2.94
CA TYR A 158 -2.26 22.09 4.03
C TYR A 158 -2.78 23.35 4.72
N ASP A 159 -4.10 23.51 4.73
CA ASP A 159 -4.80 24.62 5.40
C ASP A 159 -5.52 24.10 6.66
N SER A 160 -4.94 24.36 7.83
CA SER A 160 -5.48 23.92 9.11
C SER A 160 -6.75 24.66 9.54
N THR A 161 -7.08 25.78 8.89
CA THR A 161 -8.26 26.60 9.24
C THR A 161 -9.53 26.07 8.61
N LYS A 162 -9.40 25.31 7.51
CA LYS A 162 -10.51 24.62 6.86
C LYS A 162 -10.76 23.28 7.55
N LYS A 163 -12.04 22.94 7.75
CA LYS A 163 -12.39 21.56 8.10
C LYS A 163 -11.84 20.64 7.02
N ILE A 164 -10.93 19.74 7.38
CA ILE A 164 -10.35 18.79 6.44
C ILE A 164 -11.48 17.93 5.90
N ALA A 165 -11.91 18.20 4.67
CA ALA A 165 -12.82 17.33 3.95
C ALA A 165 -12.16 15.96 3.80
N LYS A 166 -12.97 14.89 3.82
CA LYS A 166 -12.46 13.55 3.53
C LYS A 166 -11.75 13.57 2.18
N LEU A 167 -10.52 13.06 2.11
CA LEU A 167 -9.77 13.04 0.85
C LEU A 167 -10.51 12.20 -0.20
N ASN A 168 -10.60 12.75 -1.41
CA ASN A 168 -11.14 12.07 -2.58
C ASN A 168 -9.99 11.82 -3.57
N ALA A 169 -9.91 10.61 -4.12
CA ALA A 169 -8.89 10.24 -5.10
C ALA A 169 -8.87 11.17 -6.34
N ASN A 170 -10.01 11.78 -6.68
CA ASN A 170 -10.15 12.73 -7.78
C ASN A 170 -9.41 14.05 -7.53
N THR A 171 -9.02 14.37 -6.30
CA THR A 171 -8.22 15.56 -6.00
C THR A 171 -6.72 15.30 -6.13
N PHE A 172 -6.31 14.05 -6.39
CA PHE A 172 -4.90 13.71 -6.49
C PHE A 172 -4.33 14.02 -7.88
N PRO A 173 -3.05 14.41 -7.96
CA PRO A 173 -2.31 14.45 -9.22
C PRO A 173 -2.39 13.12 -9.97
N PRO A 174 -2.27 13.10 -11.31
CA PRO A 174 -2.45 11.88 -12.11
C PRO A 174 -1.62 10.69 -11.62
N LEU A 175 -0.32 10.87 -11.36
CA LEU A 175 0.55 9.81 -10.86
C LEU A 175 0.11 9.28 -9.48
N HIS A 176 -0.23 10.18 -8.55
CA HIS A 176 -0.67 9.80 -7.20
C HIS A 176 -2.01 9.07 -7.24
N ARG A 177 -2.91 9.47 -8.15
CA ARG A 177 -4.18 8.78 -8.42
C ARG A 177 -3.94 7.37 -8.97
N MET A 178 -2.97 7.20 -9.87
CA MET A 178 -2.60 5.88 -10.39
C MET A 178 -2.02 4.98 -9.28
N ILE A 179 -1.13 5.50 -8.45
CA ILE A 179 -0.60 4.75 -7.29
C ILE A 179 -1.74 4.37 -6.34
N HIS A 180 -2.64 5.30 -6.04
CA HIS A 180 -3.84 5.04 -5.24
C HIS A 180 -4.73 3.95 -5.87
N HIS A 181 -4.92 3.98 -7.18
CA HIS A 181 -5.66 2.93 -7.89
C HIS A 181 -5.03 1.55 -7.68
N ILE A 182 -3.70 1.42 -7.86
CA ILE A 182 -2.97 0.17 -7.60
C ILE A 182 -3.10 -0.25 -6.13
N ILE A 183 -3.05 0.70 -5.20
CA ILE A 183 -3.27 0.42 -3.77
C ILE A 183 -4.64 -0.19 -3.54
N THR A 184 -5.70 0.42 -4.09
CA THR A 184 -7.09 0.01 -3.81
C THR A 184 -7.55 -1.23 -4.54
N THR A 185 -6.85 -1.64 -5.60
CA THR A 185 -7.19 -2.79 -6.43
C THR A 185 -6.34 -4.01 -6.13
N VAL A 186 -5.03 -3.83 -5.90
CA VAL A 186 -4.08 -4.95 -5.75
C VAL A 186 -3.52 -5.05 -4.33
N ILE A 187 -2.96 -3.96 -3.79
CA ILE A 187 -2.17 -4.01 -2.55
C ILE A 187 -3.06 -4.15 -1.31
N ALA A 188 -4.09 -3.31 -1.21
CA ALA A 188 -5.08 -3.30 -0.15
C ALA A 188 -6.49 -3.24 -0.76
N PRO A 189 -6.94 -4.37 -1.36
CA PRO A 189 -8.21 -4.43 -2.05
C PRO A 189 -9.37 -3.93 -1.17
N LYS A 190 -10.17 -3.03 -1.72
CA LYS A 190 -11.38 -2.48 -1.09
C LYS A 190 -12.61 -2.86 -1.89
N ASP A 191 -13.66 -3.24 -1.17
CA ASP A 191 -15.00 -3.44 -1.71
C ASP A 191 -15.81 -2.13 -1.60
N GLY A 192 -16.59 -1.80 -2.63
CA GLY A 192 -17.35 -0.54 -2.74
C GLY A 192 -16.55 0.68 -3.25
N SER A 193 -17.04 1.90 -2.95
CA SER A 193 -16.53 3.15 -3.52
C SER A 193 -15.02 3.34 -3.30
N ARG A 194 -14.30 3.58 -4.40
CA ARG A 194 -12.85 3.83 -4.42
C ARG A 194 -12.49 5.31 -4.38
N GLU A 195 -13.48 6.19 -4.51
CA GLU A 195 -13.25 7.64 -4.48
C GLU A 195 -12.83 8.11 -3.08
N LEU A 196 -13.48 7.59 -2.04
CA LEU A 196 -13.18 7.97 -0.66
C LEU A 196 -11.93 7.25 -0.15
N VAL A 197 -10.92 8.04 0.19
CA VAL A 197 -9.62 7.54 0.63
C VAL A 197 -9.65 7.24 2.13
N THR A 198 -9.46 5.96 2.47
CA THR A 198 -9.41 5.47 3.86
C THR A 198 -8.08 5.78 4.54
N GLU A 199 -8.02 5.72 5.87
CA GLU A 199 -6.77 5.93 6.63
C GLU A 199 -5.62 5.05 6.15
N LEU A 200 -5.90 3.76 5.94
CA LEU A 200 -4.92 2.81 5.43
C LEU A 200 -4.37 3.22 4.07
N GLN A 201 -5.24 3.68 3.16
CA GLN A 201 -4.84 4.09 1.82
C GLN A 201 -4.03 5.39 1.84
N LYS A 202 -4.37 6.34 2.73
CA LYS A 202 -3.56 7.55 2.95
C LYS A 202 -2.16 7.18 3.41
N ASN A 203 -2.04 6.33 4.42
CA ASN A 203 -0.74 5.90 4.93
C ASN A 203 0.08 5.17 3.85
N LEU A 204 -0.54 4.23 3.12
CA LEU A 204 0.13 3.52 2.02
C LEU A 204 0.66 4.48 0.95
N LEU A 205 -0.19 5.41 0.50
CA LEU A 205 0.18 6.38 -0.52
C LEU A 205 1.30 7.29 -0.01
N TYR A 206 1.18 7.82 1.22
CA TYR A 206 2.20 8.68 1.82
C TYR A 206 3.59 8.01 1.89
N TYR A 207 3.68 6.81 2.48
CA TYR A 207 4.98 6.12 2.61
C TYR A 207 5.55 5.67 1.26
N LEU A 208 4.70 5.31 0.29
CA LEU A 208 5.15 5.01 -1.07
C LEU A 208 5.75 6.25 -1.76
N LEU A 209 5.13 7.42 -1.59
CA LEU A 209 5.61 8.68 -2.16
C LEU A 209 6.91 9.16 -1.51
N LEU A 210 7.09 8.92 -0.21
CA LEU A 210 8.38 9.13 0.46
C LEU A 210 9.44 8.11 0.02
N GLY A 211 9.03 7.03 -0.66
CA GLY A 211 9.91 5.94 -1.05
C GLY A 211 10.41 5.12 0.14
N GLU A 212 9.70 5.14 1.27
CA GLU A 212 9.99 4.33 2.45
C GLU A 212 9.59 2.89 2.21
N GLN A 213 10.34 1.93 2.75
CA GLN A 213 10.02 0.51 2.58
C GLN A 213 8.81 0.14 3.44
N ILE A 214 7.85 -0.57 2.83
CA ILE A 214 6.61 -0.97 3.48
C ILE A 214 6.58 -2.49 3.64
N ASN A 215 6.21 -2.95 4.83
CA ASN A 215 6.07 -4.38 5.09
C ASN A 215 4.75 -4.93 4.53
N LEU A 216 4.78 -5.32 3.25
CA LEU A 216 3.62 -5.89 2.55
C LEU A 216 3.12 -7.22 3.14
N PRO A 217 3.98 -8.20 3.48
CA PRO A 217 3.54 -9.40 4.19
C PRO A 217 2.73 -9.11 5.45
N MET A 218 3.18 -8.14 6.26
CA MET A 218 2.48 -7.74 7.48
C MET A 218 1.13 -7.08 7.18
N LEU A 219 1.08 -6.24 6.16
CA LEU A 219 -0.15 -5.62 5.69
C LEU A 219 -1.17 -6.68 5.25
N MET A 220 -0.77 -7.61 4.37
CA MET A 220 -1.63 -8.68 3.88
C MET A 220 -2.15 -9.54 5.03
N PHE A 221 -1.25 -9.95 5.93
CA PHE A 221 -1.61 -10.72 7.11
C PHE A 221 -2.65 -9.99 7.97
N GLY A 222 -2.46 -8.69 8.21
CA GLY A 222 -3.41 -7.88 8.97
C GLY A 222 -4.75 -7.67 8.26
N LEU A 223 -4.80 -7.60 6.93
CA LEU A 223 -6.07 -7.54 6.18
C LEU A 223 -6.82 -8.88 6.22
N ILE A 224 -6.11 -10.01 6.11
CA ILE A 224 -6.72 -11.34 6.26
C ILE A 224 -7.27 -11.50 7.69
N LYS A 225 -6.54 -11.05 8.73
CA LYS A 225 -7.05 -11.01 10.10
C LYS A 225 -8.34 -10.19 10.23
N LYS A 226 -8.44 -9.06 9.53
CA LYS A 226 -9.67 -8.25 9.51
C LYS A 226 -10.86 -8.98 8.87
N CYS A 227 -10.62 -9.83 7.86
CA CYS A 227 -11.66 -10.70 7.30
C CYS A 227 -12.09 -11.78 8.30
N TYR A 228 -11.15 -12.39 9.02
CA TYR A 228 -11.46 -13.33 10.09
C TYR A 228 -12.33 -12.71 11.19
N SER A 229 -12.00 -11.48 11.62
CA SER A 229 -12.78 -10.78 12.65
C SER A 229 -14.14 -10.26 12.15
N ASN A 230 -14.33 -10.10 10.84
CA ASN A 230 -15.57 -9.61 10.25
C ASN A 230 -15.92 -10.41 8.98
N PRO A 231 -16.66 -11.53 9.12
CA PRO A 231 -16.97 -12.42 8.01
C PRO A 231 -17.84 -11.77 6.93
N LYS A 232 -18.50 -10.63 7.21
CA LYS A 232 -19.25 -9.88 6.19
C LYS A 232 -18.34 -9.20 5.15
N ARG A 233 -17.03 -9.19 5.37
CA ARG A 233 -16.04 -8.61 4.45
C ARG A 233 -15.71 -9.60 3.35
N SER A 234 -15.61 -9.08 2.12
CA SER A 234 -15.15 -9.86 0.95
C SER A 234 -13.71 -10.34 1.14
N MET A 235 -13.41 -11.53 0.61
CA MET A 235 -12.13 -12.24 0.77
C MET A 235 -11.09 -11.70 -0.23
N PRO A 236 -10.04 -10.99 0.25
CA PRO A 236 -9.01 -10.46 -0.64
C PRO A 236 -7.97 -11.53 -1.00
N TYR A 237 -7.13 -11.23 -1.99
CA TYR A 237 -5.90 -11.97 -2.30
C TYR A 237 -6.09 -13.42 -2.76
N ALA A 238 -7.08 -13.72 -3.60
CA ALA A 238 -7.32 -15.08 -4.08
C ALA A 238 -6.07 -15.75 -4.71
N CYS A 239 -5.37 -15.07 -5.63
CA CYS A 239 -4.15 -15.61 -6.24
C CYS A 239 -2.96 -15.71 -5.27
N PRO A 240 -2.66 -14.69 -4.43
CA PRO A 240 -1.61 -14.83 -3.43
C PRO A 240 -1.89 -15.94 -2.41
N ILE A 241 -3.13 -16.13 -2.00
CA ILE A 241 -3.52 -17.22 -1.07
C ILE A 241 -3.32 -18.59 -1.74
N THR A 242 -3.72 -18.73 -3.00
CA THR A 242 -3.46 -19.94 -3.80
C THR A 242 -1.95 -20.26 -3.84
N SER A 243 -1.11 -19.24 -4.03
CA SER A 243 0.35 -19.39 -4.02
C SER A 243 0.89 -19.81 -2.65
N ILE A 244 0.33 -19.26 -1.56
CA ILE A 244 0.68 -19.65 -0.18
C ILE A 244 0.27 -21.10 0.10
N ILE A 245 -0.91 -21.52 -0.33
CA ILE A 245 -1.42 -22.90 -0.19
C ILE A 245 -0.51 -23.88 -0.96
N SER A 246 -0.13 -23.52 -2.19
CA SER A 246 0.80 -24.32 -2.99
C SER A 246 2.18 -24.42 -2.32
N TYR A 247 2.71 -23.32 -1.78
CA TYR A 247 3.96 -23.30 -1.03
C TYR A 247 3.90 -24.15 0.26
N ALA A 248 2.73 -24.26 0.89
CA ALA A 248 2.51 -25.15 2.03
C ALA A 248 2.51 -26.65 1.65
N GLY A 249 2.66 -26.98 0.36
CA GLY A 249 2.73 -28.36 -0.15
C GLY A 249 1.38 -28.97 -0.48
N ILE A 250 0.33 -28.16 -0.61
CA ILE A 250 -1.02 -28.62 -0.93
C ILE A 250 -1.21 -28.56 -2.45
N PRO A 251 -1.42 -29.68 -3.16
CA PRO A 251 -1.63 -29.68 -4.60
C PRO A 251 -2.99 -29.05 -4.93
N LEU A 252 -2.94 -28.03 -5.79
CA LEU A 252 -4.11 -27.39 -6.37
C LEU A 252 -4.25 -27.92 -7.80
N THR A 253 -5.37 -28.58 -8.10
CA THR A 253 -5.70 -29.06 -9.44
C THR A 253 -6.01 -27.83 -10.30
N ALA A 254 -5.00 -27.35 -11.04
CA ALA A 254 -5.19 -26.27 -11.99
C ALA A 254 -5.91 -26.82 -13.24
N GLY A 255 -7.05 -26.24 -13.61
CA GLY A 255 -7.50 -26.28 -15.00
C GLY A 255 -8.94 -26.70 -15.34
N GLN A 256 -9.88 -26.85 -14.41
CA GLN A 256 -11.28 -27.17 -14.80
C GLN A 256 -12.36 -26.40 -14.03
N GLU A 257 -12.02 -25.63 -12.99
CA GLU A 257 -13.02 -25.02 -12.09
C GLU A 257 -13.17 -23.50 -12.28
N ALA A 258 -12.42 -22.89 -13.21
CA ALA A 258 -12.48 -21.45 -13.46
C ALA A 258 -13.47 -21.05 -14.58
N GLU A 259 -13.88 -22.01 -15.42
CA GLU A 259 -14.85 -21.80 -16.49
C GLU A 259 -16.29 -22.06 -15.97
N GLU A 260 -16.48 -23.06 -15.09
CA GLU A 260 -17.80 -23.39 -14.50
C GLU A 260 -18.38 -22.28 -13.60
N GLU A 261 -17.55 -21.44 -12.95
CA GLU A 261 -18.05 -20.33 -12.11
C GLU A 261 -18.30 -19.04 -12.92
N GLN A 262 -17.67 -18.87 -14.09
CA GLN A 262 -17.98 -17.74 -14.99
C GLN A 262 -19.32 -17.95 -15.69
N GLU A 263 -19.63 -19.18 -16.11
CA GLU A 263 -20.94 -19.53 -16.65
C GLU A 263 -22.04 -19.40 -15.57
N ALA A 264 -21.76 -19.77 -14.31
CA ALA A 264 -22.74 -19.67 -13.23
C ALA A 264 -23.01 -18.23 -12.73
N GLU A 265 -22.05 -17.30 -12.82
CA GLU A 265 -22.28 -15.88 -12.50
C GLU A 265 -23.04 -15.18 -13.64
N GLU A 266 -22.77 -15.50 -14.91
CA GLU A 266 -23.55 -14.99 -16.06
C GLU A 266 -25.00 -15.50 -16.08
N GLU A 267 -25.23 -16.76 -15.68
CA GLU A 267 -26.59 -17.30 -15.54
C GLU A 267 -27.39 -16.64 -14.40
N GLN A 268 -26.75 -16.27 -13.29
CA GLN A 268 -27.42 -15.58 -12.17
C GLN A 268 -27.73 -14.12 -12.47
N GLU A 269 -26.84 -13.39 -13.17
CA GLU A 269 -27.13 -12.01 -13.59
C GLU A 269 -28.26 -11.98 -14.65
N ALA A 270 -28.37 -13.00 -15.50
CA ALA A 270 -29.47 -13.13 -16.46
C ALA A 270 -30.83 -13.43 -15.79
N GLU A 271 -30.85 -14.23 -14.72
CA GLU A 271 -32.08 -14.54 -13.96
C GLU A 271 -32.56 -13.32 -13.14
N GLU A 272 -31.65 -12.51 -12.58
CA GLU A 272 -32.00 -11.28 -11.84
C GLU A 272 -32.54 -10.17 -12.78
N GLU A 273 -32.07 -10.09 -14.02
CA GLU A 273 -32.61 -9.14 -15.02
C GLU A 273 -33.98 -9.56 -15.59
N GLU A 274 -34.30 -10.86 -15.63
CA GLU A 274 -35.65 -11.32 -16.04
C GLU A 274 -36.70 -11.07 -14.94
N GLU A 275 -36.37 -11.24 -13.65
CA GLU A 275 -37.30 -10.96 -12.53
C GLU A 275 -37.67 -9.48 -12.41
N ASP A 276 -36.75 -8.55 -12.68
CA ASP A 276 -37.01 -7.08 -12.61
C ASP A 276 -37.93 -6.58 -13.75
N SER A 277 -38.12 -7.39 -14.80
CA SER A 277 -38.95 -7.04 -15.96
C SER A 277 -40.42 -7.49 -15.83
N GLU A 278 -40.74 -8.36 -14.87
CA GLU A 278 -42.09 -8.89 -14.66
C GLU A 278 -42.93 -8.11 -13.62
N GLU A 279 -42.36 -7.13 -12.89
CA GLU A 279 -43.03 -6.41 -11.80
C GLU A 279 -43.69 -5.03 -12.15
N GLU A 280 -43.76 -4.61 -13.42
CA GLU A 280 -44.52 -3.39 -13.78
C GLU A 280 -45.97 -3.70 -14.25
N GLN A 281 -46.94 -3.46 -13.35
CA GLN A 281 -48.37 -3.33 -13.69
C GLN A 281 -49.04 -2.12 -13.00
N PRO A 282 -50.16 -1.60 -13.56
CA PRO A 282 -50.34 -0.18 -13.84
C PRO A 282 -51.06 0.63 -12.74
N GLN A 283 -50.66 1.90 -12.56
CA GLN A 283 -51.29 2.82 -11.62
C GLN A 283 -52.61 3.41 -12.17
N GLU A 284 -53.71 3.11 -11.48
CA GLU A 284 -55.01 3.77 -11.67
C GLU A 284 -55.13 5.09 -10.90
N HIS A 285 -55.47 6.12 -11.69
CA HIS A 285 -56.21 7.35 -11.42
C HIS A 285 -56.89 7.54 -10.04
N MET A 286 -56.59 8.65 -9.36
CA MET A 286 -57.60 9.43 -8.63
C MET A 286 -57.35 10.94 -8.79
N ASP A 287 -58.43 11.61 -9.14
CA ASP A 287 -58.56 13.00 -9.54
C ASP A 287 -58.98 13.85 -8.33
N MET A 288 -58.44 15.08 -8.21
CA MET A 288 -59.07 16.20 -7.50
C MET A 288 -58.54 17.54 -8.05
N SER A 289 -59.21 18.02 -9.09
CA SER A 289 -59.75 19.39 -9.27
C SER A 289 -58.86 20.64 -9.05
N GLY A 290 -58.74 21.43 -10.11
CA GLY A 290 -59.04 22.88 -10.07
C GLY A 290 -58.00 23.84 -10.65
N GLY A 291 -58.32 24.45 -11.80
CA GLY A 291 -57.73 25.71 -12.25
C GLY A 291 -57.37 25.74 -13.74
N ASP A 292 -58.28 26.24 -14.57
CA ASP A 292 -58.02 26.69 -15.93
C ASP A 292 -56.92 27.75 -15.95
N GLU A 293 -55.98 27.69 -16.91
CA GLU A 293 -55.47 28.84 -17.67
C GLU A 293 -54.52 28.39 -18.82
N ASP A 294 -55.02 28.59 -20.05
CA ASP A 294 -54.36 28.89 -21.32
C ASP A 294 -53.06 28.18 -21.76
N VAL A 295 -53.21 27.28 -22.74
CA VAL A 295 -52.15 26.86 -23.66
C VAL A 295 -52.30 27.60 -25.00
N PRO A 296 -51.24 28.20 -25.56
CA PRO A 296 -51.14 28.39 -27.00
C PRO A 296 -50.26 27.30 -27.61
N HIS A 297 -50.83 26.59 -28.59
CA HIS A 297 -50.19 25.61 -29.43
C HIS A 297 -48.95 26.14 -30.17
N LEU A 298 -47.90 25.31 -30.25
CA LEU A 298 -46.87 25.40 -31.28
C LEU A 298 -47.18 24.40 -32.40
N PRO A 299 -47.37 24.86 -33.65
CA PRO A 299 -47.43 23.99 -34.82
C PRO A 299 -46.05 23.83 -35.50
N ILE A 300 -46.01 22.84 -36.37
CA ILE A 300 -44.87 22.15 -36.98
C ILE A 300 -44.31 22.85 -38.24
N HIS A 301 -42.97 22.92 -38.35
CA HIS A 301 -42.05 22.99 -39.55
C HIS A 301 -42.18 24.15 -40.58
N PRO A 302 -41.26 24.32 -41.58
CA PRO A 302 -39.85 23.93 -41.77
C PRO A 302 -38.93 25.09 -42.28
N ASP A 303 -37.67 24.74 -42.54
CA ASP A 303 -36.76 25.21 -43.61
C ASP A 303 -35.44 25.91 -43.26
N PHE A 304 -34.40 25.25 -43.78
CA PHE A 304 -33.04 25.69 -44.02
C PHE A 304 -33.00 26.94 -44.91
N GLN A 305 -32.17 27.92 -44.54
CA GLN A 305 -31.06 28.48 -45.36
C GLN A 305 -30.59 29.80 -44.75
N HIS A 306 -29.34 29.88 -44.33
CA HIS A 306 -28.34 30.79 -44.89
C HIS A 306 -26.99 30.63 -44.18
N ALA A 307 -25.93 30.70 -44.98
CA ALA A 307 -24.57 30.35 -44.65
C ALA A 307 -23.79 31.48 -43.95
N SER A 308 -22.66 31.08 -43.36
CA SER A 308 -21.39 31.82 -43.30
C SER A 308 -21.23 32.95 -42.27
N GLN A 309 -20.46 32.69 -41.20
CA GLN A 309 -19.08 33.20 -41.02
C GLN A 309 -18.48 32.70 -39.68
N VAL A 310 -17.21 32.30 -39.74
CA VAL A 310 -16.39 31.75 -38.64
C VAL A 310 -15.73 32.88 -37.83
N PRO A 311 -15.78 32.84 -36.48
CA PRO A 311 -14.73 33.42 -35.65
C PRO A 311 -14.29 32.42 -34.56
N ILE A 312 -13.70 31.28 -34.94
CA ILE A 312 -13.32 30.24 -33.95
C ILE A 312 -11.84 30.38 -33.53
N VAL A 313 -11.00 31.00 -34.37
CA VAL A 313 -9.54 30.99 -34.18
C VAL A 313 -9.07 32.10 -33.24
N GLU A 314 -9.61 33.33 -33.35
CA GLU A 314 -9.22 34.44 -32.49
C GLU A 314 -9.69 34.26 -31.03
N ASP A 315 -10.91 33.73 -30.81
CA ASP A 315 -11.42 33.46 -29.47
C ASP A 315 -10.61 32.36 -28.76
N LEU A 316 -10.15 31.35 -29.50
CA LEU A 316 -9.30 30.29 -28.95
C LEU A 316 -7.89 30.81 -28.62
N LYS A 317 -7.33 31.69 -29.45
CA LYS A 317 -6.05 32.35 -29.17
C LYS A 317 -6.14 33.22 -27.93
N GLN A 318 -7.23 33.96 -27.77
CA GLN A 318 -7.45 34.80 -26.60
C GLN A 318 -7.60 33.96 -25.32
N PHE A 319 -8.36 32.86 -25.41
CA PHE A 319 -8.50 31.91 -24.29
C PHE A 319 -7.15 31.30 -23.87
N LEU A 320 -6.33 30.87 -24.83
CA LEU A 320 -5.00 30.32 -24.55
C LEU A 320 -4.06 31.37 -23.95
N ALA A 321 -4.10 32.62 -24.42
CA ALA A 321 -3.32 33.72 -23.87
C ALA A 321 -3.71 34.02 -22.41
N ASP A 322 -5.02 34.03 -22.12
CA ASP A 322 -5.54 34.25 -20.77
C ASP A 322 -5.15 33.12 -19.82
N GLN A 323 -5.20 31.86 -20.27
CA GLN A 323 -4.72 30.70 -19.48
C GLN A 323 -3.22 30.79 -19.18
N LEU A 324 -2.42 31.18 -20.17
CA LEU A 324 -0.97 31.32 -20.00
C LEU A 324 -0.62 32.47 -19.04
N LEU A 325 -1.38 33.57 -19.08
CA LEU A 325 -1.23 34.70 -18.18
C LEU A 325 -1.60 34.34 -16.73
N GLN A 326 -2.70 33.61 -16.54
CA GLN A 326 -3.10 33.12 -15.21
C GLN A 326 -2.06 32.16 -14.63
N PHE A 327 -1.54 31.23 -15.46
CA PHE A 327 -0.47 30.35 -15.05
C PHE A 327 0.79 31.11 -14.64
N LYS A 328 1.19 32.11 -15.43
CA LYS A 328 2.36 32.96 -15.12
C LYS A 328 2.17 33.69 -13.78
N GLN A 329 1.03 34.33 -13.57
CA GLN A 329 0.73 35.03 -12.31
C GLN A 329 0.76 34.09 -11.10
N HIS A 330 0.26 32.86 -11.28
CA HIS A 330 0.31 31.84 -10.24
C HIS A 330 1.76 31.45 -9.91
N VAL A 331 2.60 31.23 -10.93
CA VAL A 331 4.03 30.93 -10.76
C VAL A 331 4.76 32.09 -10.07
N ASP A 332 4.55 33.33 -10.51
CA ASP A 332 5.18 34.52 -9.95
C ASP A 332 4.80 34.70 -8.47
N THR A 333 3.51 34.50 -8.13
CA THR A 333 3.04 34.57 -6.74
C THR A 333 3.72 33.51 -5.86
N ARG A 334 3.90 32.29 -6.39
CA ARG A 334 4.57 31.21 -5.67
C ARG A 334 6.07 31.45 -5.53
N LEU A 335 6.73 32.02 -6.55
CA LEU A 335 8.14 32.41 -6.48
C LEU A 335 8.36 33.46 -5.38
N ASN A 336 7.54 34.52 -5.35
CA ASN A 336 7.63 35.55 -4.31
C ASN A 336 7.41 34.97 -2.90
N ALA A 337 6.45 34.06 -2.72
CA ALA A 337 6.22 33.41 -1.44
C ALA A 337 7.40 32.53 -1.00
N ILE A 338 8.10 31.88 -1.94
CA ILE A 338 9.32 31.11 -1.67
C ILE A 338 10.46 32.05 -1.28
N GLU A 339 10.65 33.16 -1.98
CA GLU A 339 11.66 34.17 -1.66
C GLU A 339 11.44 34.77 -0.28
N ASP A 340 10.19 35.10 0.08
CA ASP A 340 9.84 35.58 1.42
C ASP A 340 10.12 34.54 2.51
N SER A 341 9.80 33.28 2.26
CA SER A 341 10.08 32.18 3.20
C SER A 341 11.60 31.97 3.36
N HIS A 342 12.36 32.04 2.27
CA HIS A 342 13.81 31.97 2.31
C HIS A 342 14.41 33.13 3.12
N GLY A 343 13.91 34.36 2.91
CA GLY A 343 14.32 35.52 3.70
C GLY A 343 13.96 35.42 5.19
N GLN A 344 12.88 34.73 5.56
CA GLN A 344 12.55 34.43 6.96
C GLN A 344 13.52 33.42 7.57
N LEU A 345 13.85 32.36 6.84
CA LEU A 345 14.80 31.34 7.29
C LEU A 345 16.20 31.93 7.46
N GLN A 346 16.64 32.80 6.56
CA GLN A 346 17.91 33.51 6.66
C GLN A 346 18.00 34.30 7.98
N ARG A 347 16.95 35.06 8.30
CA ARG A 347 16.87 35.83 9.56
C ARG A 347 16.88 34.94 10.80
N HIS A 348 16.27 33.75 10.73
CA HIS A 348 16.32 32.79 11.82
C HIS A 348 17.74 32.23 12.01
N LEU A 349 18.43 31.91 10.92
CA LEU A 349 19.82 31.45 10.98
C LEU A 349 20.74 32.52 11.58
N ASP A 350 20.63 33.77 11.14
CA ASP A 350 21.42 34.90 11.67
C ASP A 350 21.15 35.11 13.18
N SER A 351 19.88 34.97 13.59
CA SER A 351 19.47 35.07 15.00
C SER A 351 20.07 33.93 15.85
N ILE A 352 20.05 32.70 15.32
CA ILE A 352 20.66 31.54 15.99
C ILE A 352 22.17 31.71 16.08
N GLU A 353 22.84 32.14 15.01
CA GLU A 353 24.28 32.40 15.00
C GLU A 353 24.66 33.46 16.03
N THR A 354 23.91 34.56 16.08
CA THR A 354 24.08 35.62 17.10
C THR A 354 23.82 35.09 18.52
N GLY A 355 22.86 34.17 18.69
CA GLY A 355 22.61 33.51 19.97
C GLY A 355 23.77 32.61 20.40
N MET A 356 24.34 31.85 19.46
CA MET A 356 25.50 30.99 19.72
C MET A 356 26.75 31.78 20.07
N THR A 357 27.01 32.91 19.40
CA THR A 357 28.17 33.77 19.74
C THR A 357 28.02 34.36 21.14
N ARG A 358 26.82 34.81 21.52
CA ARG A 358 26.56 35.28 22.89
C ARG A 358 26.77 34.19 23.93
N LEU A 359 26.23 32.99 23.70
CA LEU A 359 26.44 31.84 24.60
C LEU A 359 27.92 31.44 24.69
N HIS A 360 28.65 31.55 23.58
CA HIS A 360 30.09 31.31 23.55
C HIS A 360 30.83 32.35 24.40
N ASP A 361 30.51 33.63 24.26
CA ASP A 361 31.12 34.71 25.04
C ASP A 361 30.81 34.58 26.53
N ASP A 362 29.56 34.25 26.89
CA ASP A 362 29.16 33.98 28.28
C ASP A 362 29.95 32.80 28.85
N PHE A 363 30.12 31.73 28.08
CA PHE A 363 30.92 30.58 28.48
C PHE A 363 32.40 30.97 28.70
N GLN A 364 33.00 31.78 27.82
CA GLN A 364 34.37 32.25 27.99
C GLN A 364 34.50 33.16 29.22
N GLN A 365 33.53 34.03 29.49
CA GLN A 365 33.51 34.86 30.69
C GLN A 365 33.44 34.02 31.97
N ILE A 366 32.55 33.02 32.01
CA ILE A 366 32.45 32.08 33.14
C ILE A 366 33.76 31.30 33.31
N LYS A 367 34.33 30.80 32.21
CA LYS A 367 35.62 30.09 32.25
C LYS A 367 36.74 30.96 32.81
N ASN A 368 36.81 32.22 32.40
CA ASN A 368 37.81 33.18 32.88
C ASN A 368 37.57 33.60 34.34
N PHE A 369 36.32 33.56 34.82
CA PHE A 369 35.99 33.81 36.23
C PHE A 369 36.48 32.68 37.15
N TYR A 370 36.30 31.42 36.74
CA TYR A 370 36.69 30.25 37.54
C TYR A 370 38.16 29.84 37.35
N ASN A 371 38.77 30.19 36.22
CA ASN A 371 40.18 29.93 35.94
C ASN A 371 40.81 31.19 35.34
N PRO A 372 41.13 32.21 36.18
CA PRO A 372 41.68 33.45 35.70
C PRO A 372 43.01 33.17 34.97
N PRO A 373 43.23 33.76 33.78
CA PRO A 373 44.47 33.55 33.06
C PRO A 373 45.66 33.98 33.93
N ASP A 374 46.63 33.07 34.08
CA ASP A 374 47.83 33.28 34.88
C ASP A 374 48.61 34.50 34.36
N PRO A 375 48.83 35.55 35.18
CA PRO A 375 49.54 36.76 34.75
C PRO A 375 51.01 36.50 34.34
N GLN A 376 51.54 35.29 34.55
CA GLN A 376 52.89 34.91 34.17
C GLN A 376 53.01 34.35 32.73
N ALA A 377 51.92 33.99 32.06
CA ALA A 377 51.98 33.39 30.71
C ALA A 377 52.09 34.43 29.57
N GLN A 378 51.90 35.72 29.83
CA GLN A 378 52.01 36.78 28.81
C GLN A 378 53.45 37.28 28.57
N ASN A 379 54.46 36.77 29.30
CA ASN A 379 55.84 37.26 29.21
C ASN A 379 56.85 36.31 28.54
N PHE A 380 56.41 35.22 27.91
CA PHE A 380 57.34 34.34 27.18
C PHE A 380 56.81 33.90 25.82
N THR A 381 56.75 34.82 24.86
CA THR A 381 57.11 34.49 23.46
C THR A 381 57.46 35.75 22.66
N ILE A 382 58.70 36.21 22.78
CA ILE A 382 59.37 36.93 21.70
C ILE A 382 60.50 36.03 21.19
N SER A 383 60.45 35.77 19.88
CA SER A 383 61.51 35.25 18.99
C SER A 383 61.84 33.76 19.01
N SER A 384 61.46 33.03 17.95
CA SER A 384 62.37 32.76 16.82
C SER A 384 61.76 31.84 15.74
N PHE A 385 62.15 32.08 14.48
CA PHE A 385 62.00 31.26 13.25
C PHE A 385 60.56 30.98 12.75
N GLY A 386 60.13 31.31 11.53
CA GLY A 386 60.80 31.72 10.29
C GLY A 386 60.23 30.90 9.12
N ALA A 387 59.55 31.53 8.16
CA ALA A 387 59.53 31.24 6.72
C ALA A 387 58.20 31.69 6.04
N GLN A 388 58.36 32.61 5.08
CA GLN A 388 57.71 32.70 3.75
C GLN A 388 56.17 32.56 3.66
N GLY A 389 55.40 33.45 3.06
CA GLY A 389 55.67 34.66 2.29
C GLY A 389 54.31 35.18 1.81
N ALA A 390 54.06 36.48 1.98
CA ALA A 390 52.91 37.14 1.38
C ALA A 390 53.37 38.47 0.80
N CYS A 391 53.17 38.59 -0.51
CA CYS A 391 53.42 39.77 -1.32
C CYS A 391 52.73 41.00 -0.71
N ARG A 392 53.48 42.10 -0.62
CA ARG A 392 52.98 43.43 -0.28
C ARG A 392 52.99 44.28 -1.56
N PRO A 393 51.96 45.07 -1.86
CA PRO A 393 52.10 46.19 -2.77
C PRO A 393 52.68 47.38 -1.99
N THR A 394 53.71 48.01 -2.53
CA THR A 394 54.28 49.27 -2.03
C THR A 394 53.82 50.42 -2.91
N THR A 395 53.14 51.37 -2.30
CA THR A 395 53.02 52.74 -2.77
C THR A 395 54.20 53.56 -2.25
N THR A 396 54.91 54.25 -3.13
CA THR A 396 55.70 55.45 -2.83
C THR A 396 55.53 56.39 -4.00
N GLY A 397 54.93 57.55 -3.76
CA GLY A 397 55.02 58.68 -4.66
C GLY A 397 56.32 59.45 -4.40
N GLU A 398 56.81 60.12 -5.44
CA GLU A 398 57.50 61.41 -5.33
C GLU A 398 57.53 62.11 -6.70
N ASP A 399 57.53 63.43 -6.61
CA ASP A 399 57.14 64.45 -7.59
C ASP A 399 58.16 64.75 -8.71
N ASN A 400 57.60 65.13 -9.88
CA ASN A 400 57.88 66.24 -10.82
C ASN A 400 59.33 66.65 -11.20
N PRO A 401 59.57 67.27 -12.39
CA PRO A 401 58.88 68.47 -12.89
C PRO A 401 58.17 68.34 -14.25
#